data_AF-A0A8H6XWT7-F1
#
_entry.id   AF-A0A8H6XWT7-F1
#
_cell.length_a   1.000
_cell.length_b   1.000
_cell.length_c   1.000
_cell.angle_alpha   90.00
_cell.angle_beta   90.00
_cell.angle_gamma   90.00
#
_symmetry.space_group_name_H-M   'P 1'
#
loop_
_entity.id
_entity.type
_entity.pdbx_description
1 polymer ?
#
loop_
_entity_poly.entity_id
_entity_poly.type
_entity_poly.pdbx_seq_one_letter_code
_entity_poly.pdbx_strand_id
1 'polypeptide(L)'
;MSRLYSFCPSFTARGEDITTRVHDECDDWFCFYGRCCQRKGDTQVCHSHPLVFVDGACTRNGQPDARAGIGCAMGKDSEDQVSIAVTDAIDPGARRTSQRAELLAALHGVNMLVHADLKEHPEYTSPLECPHRQLEYIVAADSEYVVKGISEWVLEWKANHWKNNQGKSPKNIDLFKRLDATVAEYEEQGFKIHFLHSREDRFYVNITRPTNICPSPQGPSISHSGYIGLNGDSETEPKRSFFWYFEAEHGAKSAPVILTIGGGPGASGMINTLAAQGPCLAVENGTVPNPNRWTEHFNLLALDHPVGTGASYGTRVNNSRSAAIDVYDFLQKFFRVFPDLAQNQFILSGNSYGGIYVPHIATVIHEQNIALAKGKGQLGAIHINLESMMVSNPASDATSHYTWLLQTRCYNVEMYNASTCDEMFKILPTCLESIQFAQQTSGWSVERHVAAQNICHKLEEGDTHGTLIADVRKKCHSKHFVDCLPVFGWINNFFRQPDNKITLGIPEHVDFRTLADDVAEEFDKYGDIIQPAYLMYGPLLKAGIRLLHYVGANDAICASPGVISFLRLLQSPFQDEFLRAPDIPWPTTTQNATKPATSLTTTSLHL
;
A
#
# COMPACT_ATOMS: atom_id res chain seq x y z
N MET A 1 -20.41 12.79 -23.53
CA MET A 1 -18.96 12.69 -23.26
C MET A 1 -18.75 12.63 -21.76
N SER A 2 -17.61 12.13 -21.28
CA SER A 2 -17.32 12.19 -19.83
C SER A 2 -17.21 13.65 -19.40
N ARG A 3 -17.93 14.02 -18.34
CA ARG A 3 -17.85 15.35 -17.71
C ARG A 3 -16.78 15.41 -16.61
N LEU A 4 -15.97 14.35 -16.46
CA LEU A 4 -14.85 14.36 -15.51
C LEU A 4 -13.70 15.19 -16.09
N TYR A 5 -13.16 16.12 -15.31
CA TYR A 5 -11.92 16.82 -15.67
C TYR A 5 -10.71 16.00 -15.26
N SER A 6 -9.65 16.01 -16.06
CA SER A 6 -8.35 15.46 -15.70
C SER A 6 -7.27 16.39 -16.20
N PHE A 7 -6.36 16.78 -15.32
CA PHE A 7 -5.20 17.58 -15.70
C PHE A 7 -4.34 16.84 -16.72
N CYS A 8 -3.60 17.60 -17.53
CA CYS A 8 -2.69 17.06 -18.53
C CYS A 8 -1.76 15.99 -17.91
N PRO A 9 -1.57 14.83 -18.56
CA PRO A 9 -0.73 13.74 -18.04
C PRO A 9 0.70 14.18 -17.67
N SER A 10 1.22 15.23 -18.31
CA SER A 10 2.55 15.78 -18.02
C SER A 10 2.69 16.45 -16.64
N PHE A 11 1.59 16.89 -16.03
CA PHE A 11 1.55 17.38 -14.63
C PHE A 11 1.31 16.23 -13.66
N THR A 12 0.45 15.28 -14.02
CA THR A 12 0.24 14.05 -13.25
C THR A 12 1.53 13.25 -13.09
N ALA A 13 2.37 13.20 -14.13
CA ALA A 13 3.70 12.57 -14.09
C ALA A 13 4.72 13.31 -13.22
N ARG A 14 4.48 14.58 -12.86
CA ARG A 14 5.35 15.40 -12.01
C ARG A 14 4.95 15.42 -10.54
N GLY A 15 3.84 14.77 -10.17
CA GLY A 15 3.36 14.71 -8.78
C GLY A 15 2.94 16.07 -8.20
N GLU A 16 2.69 17.07 -9.06
CA GLU A 16 2.20 18.38 -8.64
C GLU A 16 0.79 18.23 -8.04
N ASP A 17 0.49 18.91 -6.94
CA ASP A 17 -0.81 18.90 -6.26
C ASP A 17 -1.80 19.91 -6.88
N ILE A 18 -3.06 19.94 -6.42
CA ILE A 18 -4.03 20.92 -6.91
C ILE A 18 -3.61 22.38 -6.66
N THR A 19 -2.81 22.66 -5.61
CA THR A 19 -2.36 24.02 -5.29
C THR A 19 -1.28 24.53 -6.25
N THR A 20 -0.51 23.64 -6.83
CA THR A 20 0.49 23.91 -7.88
C THR A 20 -0.10 23.85 -9.28
N ARG A 21 -1.23 23.15 -9.45
CA ARG A 21 -2.00 23.06 -10.71
C ARG A 21 -3.03 24.17 -10.88
N VAL A 22 -3.37 24.90 -9.82
CA VAL A 22 -4.22 26.10 -9.90
C VAL A 22 -3.32 27.33 -9.82
N HIS A 23 -3.54 28.30 -10.71
CA HIS A 23 -2.88 29.61 -10.62
C HIS A 23 -3.92 30.73 -10.72
N ASP A 24 -3.52 31.88 -10.19
CA ASP A 24 -4.27 33.14 -10.17
C ASP A 24 -3.57 34.24 -10.99
N GLU A 25 -2.41 33.97 -11.57
CA GLU A 25 -1.66 34.89 -12.43
C GLU A 25 -1.96 34.62 -13.91
N CYS A 26 -3.00 35.28 -14.43
CA CYS A 26 -3.08 35.68 -15.82
C CYS A 26 -3.14 37.21 -15.82
N ASP A 27 -2.44 37.89 -16.73
CA ASP A 27 -2.32 39.36 -16.75
C ASP A 27 -3.67 40.12 -16.89
N ASP A 28 -4.77 39.39 -17.07
CA ASP A 28 -6.14 39.87 -17.12
C ASP A 28 -7.01 39.21 -16.02
N TRP A 29 -7.02 39.82 -14.83
CA TRP A 29 -8.06 39.74 -13.77
C TRP A 29 -8.29 38.41 -12.99
N PHE A 30 -8.95 38.56 -11.83
CA PHE A 30 -8.95 37.72 -10.62
C PHE A 30 -9.75 36.39 -10.70
N CYS A 31 -9.41 35.52 -11.64
CA CYS A 31 -9.97 34.17 -11.73
C CYS A 31 -8.95 33.07 -11.36
N PHE A 32 -9.41 31.98 -10.74
CA PHE A 32 -8.65 30.74 -10.61
C PHE A 32 -8.64 30.03 -11.95
N TYR A 33 -7.48 29.54 -12.34
CA TYR A 33 -7.33 28.75 -13.54
C TYR A 33 -6.62 27.43 -13.27
N GLY A 34 -7.15 26.34 -13.83
CA GLY A 34 -6.45 25.07 -13.92
C GLY A 34 -5.37 25.12 -15.01
N ARG A 35 -4.12 24.83 -14.66
CA ARG A 35 -2.99 24.75 -15.60
C ARG A 35 -3.18 23.57 -16.56
N CYS A 36 -3.10 23.83 -17.86
CA CYS A 36 -3.22 22.82 -18.91
C CYS A 36 -1.85 22.37 -19.45
N CYS A 37 -0.91 23.28 -19.73
CA CYS A 37 0.50 22.94 -19.99
C CYS A 37 1.46 24.14 -19.83
N GLN A 38 2.76 23.84 -19.70
CA GLN A 38 3.84 24.81 -19.53
C GLN A 38 5.02 24.44 -20.46
N ARG A 39 5.64 25.42 -21.12
CA ARG A 39 6.85 25.19 -21.93
C ARG A 39 8.01 24.74 -21.04
N LYS A 40 8.78 23.75 -21.49
CA LYS A 40 9.90 23.20 -20.73
C LYS A 40 10.97 24.28 -20.50
N GLY A 41 11.21 24.65 -19.24
CA GLY A 41 12.20 25.65 -18.83
C GLY A 41 11.68 27.08 -18.71
N ASP A 42 10.37 27.29 -18.88
CA ASP A 42 9.71 28.60 -18.74
C ASP A 42 8.81 28.62 -17.51
N THR A 43 8.66 29.74 -16.80
CA THR A 43 7.74 29.87 -15.65
C THR A 43 6.30 30.21 -16.07
N GLN A 44 6.09 30.54 -17.35
CA GLN A 44 4.81 31.03 -17.87
C GLN A 44 3.88 29.88 -18.33
N VAL A 45 2.64 29.88 -17.84
CA VAL A 45 1.59 28.92 -18.22
C VAL A 45 1.16 29.20 -19.66
N CYS A 46 1.19 28.18 -20.53
CA CYS A 46 0.88 28.36 -21.96
C CYS A 46 -0.60 28.19 -22.28
N HIS A 47 -1.33 27.42 -21.48
CA HIS A 47 -2.78 27.21 -21.59
C HIS A 47 -3.37 27.02 -20.19
N SER A 48 -4.49 27.67 -19.91
CA SER A 48 -5.19 27.62 -18.63
C SER A 48 -6.71 27.55 -18.84
N HIS A 49 -7.44 27.03 -17.85
CA HIS A 49 -8.87 26.76 -17.93
C HIS A 49 -9.60 27.38 -16.73
N PRO A 50 -10.64 28.20 -16.93
CA PRO A 50 -11.38 28.81 -15.82
C PRO A 50 -11.84 27.77 -14.80
N LEU A 51 -11.71 28.07 -13.51
CA LEU A 51 -12.01 27.16 -12.42
C LEU A 51 -12.82 27.85 -11.31
N VAL A 52 -13.84 27.16 -10.81
CA VAL A 52 -14.59 27.55 -9.62
C VAL A 52 -14.56 26.43 -8.59
N PHE A 53 -14.22 26.76 -7.34
CA PHE A 53 -14.38 25.85 -6.20
C PHE A 53 -15.80 25.96 -5.66
N VAL A 54 -16.41 24.81 -5.33
CA VAL A 54 -17.76 24.74 -4.78
C VAL A 54 -17.79 23.82 -3.56
N ASP A 55 -18.58 24.19 -2.55
CA ASP A 55 -18.84 23.39 -1.35
C ASP A 55 -20.27 23.65 -0.84
N GLY A 56 -20.92 22.62 -0.31
CA GLY A 56 -22.24 22.68 0.30
C GLY A 56 -22.30 22.03 1.68
N ALA A 57 -22.58 22.84 2.70
CA ALA A 57 -22.66 22.34 4.08
C ALA A 57 -24.10 22.38 4.62
N CYS A 58 -24.42 21.43 5.50
CA CYS A 58 -25.69 21.42 6.22
C CYS A 58 -25.52 21.04 7.69
N THR A 59 -25.92 21.95 8.58
CA THR A 59 -26.02 21.68 10.02
C THR A 59 -27.29 20.89 10.31
N ARG A 60 -27.19 19.93 11.25
CA ARG A 60 -28.29 19.01 11.59
C ARG A 60 -28.83 18.31 10.34
N ASN A 61 -27.90 17.78 9.53
CA ASN A 61 -28.13 17.20 8.22
C ASN A 61 -29.39 16.32 8.16
N GLY A 62 -30.39 16.75 7.40
CA GLY A 62 -31.63 16.01 7.25
C GLY A 62 -32.47 15.96 8.51
N GLN A 63 -32.47 16.98 9.38
CA GLN A 63 -33.44 17.15 10.48
C GLN A 63 -34.48 18.25 10.14
N PRO A 64 -35.63 18.33 10.84
CA PRO A 64 -36.67 19.33 10.55
C PRO A 64 -36.20 20.78 10.63
N ASP A 65 -35.18 21.05 11.44
CA ASP A 65 -34.59 22.37 11.69
C ASP A 65 -33.19 22.52 11.07
N ALA A 66 -32.88 21.68 10.08
CA ALA A 66 -31.64 21.70 9.33
C ALA A 66 -31.45 23.03 8.59
N ARG A 67 -30.22 23.57 8.65
CA ARG A 67 -29.83 24.79 7.92
C ARG A 67 -28.67 24.46 6.99
N ALA A 68 -28.78 24.84 5.73
CA ALA A 68 -27.76 24.59 4.72
C ALA A 68 -27.26 25.90 4.10
N GLY A 69 -26.03 25.86 3.60
CA GLY A 69 -25.40 26.95 2.87
C GLY A 69 -24.58 26.40 1.71
N ILE A 70 -24.37 27.23 0.70
CA ILE A 70 -23.49 26.97 -0.44
C ILE A 70 -22.38 28.00 -0.48
N GLY A 71 -21.18 27.55 -0.79
CA GLY A 71 -20.00 28.38 -1.04
C GLY A 71 -19.50 28.17 -2.46
N CYS A 72 -19.17 29.26 -3.16
CA CYS A 72 -18.50 29.21 -4.45
C CYS A 72 -17.35 30.24 -4.45
N ALA A 73 -16.19 29.87 -4.97
CA ALA A 73 -15.04 30.76 -5.06
C ALA A 73 -14.35 30.58 -6.41
N MET A 74 -14.27 31.67 -7.19
CA MET A 74 -13.55 31.71 -8.45
C MET A 74 -12.34 32.64 -8.41
N GLY A 75 -12.10 33.33 -7.29
CA GLY A 75 -10.98 34.24 -7.09
C GLY A 75 -10.71 34.45 -5.60
N LYS A 76 -9.63 35.19 -5.29
CA LYS A 76 -9.22 35.48 -3.91
C LYS A 76 -9.98 36.66 -3.29
N ASP A 77 -10.53 37.54 -4.12
CA ASP A 77 -11.25 38.71 -3.67
C ASP A 77 -12.68 38.37 -3.25
N SER A 78 -13.24 39.20 -2.38
CA SER A 78 -14.60 38.98 -1.86
C SER A 78 -15.68 39.09 -2.92
N GLU A 79 -15.40 39.75 -4.06
CA GLU A 79 -16.34 39.89 -5.18
C GLU A 79 -16.43 38.60 -6.02
N ASP A 80 -15.39 37.75 -5.96
CA ASP A 80 -15.29 36.47 -6.67
C ASP A 80 -15.65 35.28 -5.77
N GLN A 81 -16.22 35.58 -4.59
CA GLN A 81 -16.61 34.60 -3.59
C GLN A 81 -18.06 34.81 -3.18
N VAL A 82 -18.80 33.72 -3.13
CA VAL A 82 -20.23 33.72 -2.83
C VAL A 82 -20.49 32.75 -1.70
N SER A 83 -21.23 33.20 -0.70
CA SER A 83 -21.75 32.37 0.39
C SER A 83 -23.24 32.64 0.56
N ILE A 84 -24.08 31.67 0.19
CA ILE A 84 -25.54 31.81 0.15
C ILE A 84 -26.19 30.80 1.10
N ALA A 85 -27.12 31.29 1.93
CA ALA A 85 -27.98 30.42 2.72
C ALA A 85 -29.03 29.73 1.83
N VAL A 86 -29.17 28.41 1.95
CA VAL A 86 -30.15 27.64 1.18
C VAL A 86 -31.55 27.86 1.78
N THR A 87 -32.35 28.70 1.12
CA THR A 87 -33.73 29.01 1.49
C THR A 87 -34.73 28.24 0.61
N ASP A 88 -36.02 28.30 0.95
CA ASP A 88 -37.09 27.72 0.14
C ASP A 88 -37.23 28.38 -1.24
N ALA A 89 -36.67 29.58 -1.44
CA ALA A 89 -36.57 30.18 -2.77
C ALA A 89 -35.55 29.45 -3.66
N ILE A 90 -34.48 28.91 -3.07
CA ILE A 90 -33.38 28.25 -3.79
C ILE A 90 -33.68 26.77 -4.02
N ASP A 91 -34.27 26.12 -3.02
CA ASP A 91 -34.61 24.71 -3.07
C ASP A 91 -35.96 24.44 -2.36
N PRO A 92 -37.09 24.63 -3.06
CA PRO A 92 -38.42 24.66 -2.45
C PRO A 92 -38.86 23.34 -1.81
N GLY A 93 -39.31 23.40 -0.55
CA GLY A 93 -40.03 22.32 0.13
C GLY A 93 -39.21 21.04 0.40
N ALA A 94 -37.92 21.04 0.09
CA ALA A 94 -37.04 19.90 0.27
C ALA A 94 -36.36 19.91 1.64
N ARG A 95 -36.19 18.71 2.22
CA ARG A 95 -35.44 18.54 3.47
C ARG A 95 -33.97 18.90 3.23
N ARG A 96 -33.45 19.87 3.99
CA ARG A 96 -32.05 20.31 3.86
C ARG A 96 -31.11 19.18 4.25
N THR A 97 -30.17 18.87 3.36
CA THR A 97 -29.10 17.89 3.61
C THR A 97 -27.80 18.38 2.99
N SER A 98 -26.66 17.88 3.46
CA SER A 98 -25.35 18.21 2.87
C SER A 98 -25.33 17.83 1.40
N GLN A 99 -25.77 16.62 1.03
CA GLN A 99 -25.84 16.18 -0.37
C GLN A 99 -26.66 17.11 -1.29
N ARG A 100 -27.73 17.74 -0.77
CA ARG A 100 -28.49 18.73 -1.55
C ARG A 100 -27.76 20.06 -1.64
N ALA A 101 -27.16 20.53 -0.55
CA ALA A 101 -26.35 21.74 -0.53
C ALA A 101 -25.21 21.64 -1.55
N GLU A 102 -24.53 20.50 -1.60
CA GLU A 102 -23.43 20.21 -2.51
C GLU A 102 -23.84 20.30 -3.99
N LEU A 103 -24.98 19.69 -4.34
CA LEU A 103 -25.53 19.77 -5.70
C LEU A 103 -25.98 21.18 -6.07
N LEU A 104 -26.52 21.94 -5.11
CA LEU A 104 -26.89 23.35 -5.32
C LEU A 104 -25.65 24.24 -5.48
N ALA A 105 -24.58 23.97 -4.72
CA ALA A 105 -23.30 24.65 -4.86
C ALA A 105 -22.70 24.40 -6.24
N ALA A 106 -22.72 23.15 -6.71
CA ALA A 106 -22.28 22.79 -8.05
C ALA A 106 -23.09 23.51 -9.14
N LEU A 107 -24.42 23.56 -9.01
CA LEU A 107 -25.29 24.26 -9.96
C LEU A 107 -25.02 25.77 -9.96
N HIS A 108 -24.79 26.37 -8.78
CA HIS A 108 -24.44 27.77 -8.67
C HIS A 108 -23.06 28.07 -9.27
N GLY A 109 -22.07 27.22 -8.99
CA GLY A 109 -20.72 27.34 -9.53
C GLY A 109 -20.68 27.27 -11.05
N VAL A 110 -21.42 26.36 -11.68
CA VAL A 110 -21.55 26.31 -13.16
C VAL A 110 -22.02 27.67 -13.71
N ASN A 111 -23.11 28.21 -13.15
CA ASN A 111 -23.65 29.50 -13.60
C ASN A 111 -22.66 30.64 -13.35
N MET A 112 -22.00 30.65 -12.20
CA MET A 112 -21.02 31.66 -11.82
C MET A 112 -19.85 31.69 -12.82
N LEU A 113 -19.33 30.52 -13.15
CA LEU A 113 -18.19 30.38 -14.07
C LEU A 113 -18.53 30.84 -15.50
N VAL A 114 -19.71 30.46 -16.01
CA VAL A 114 -20.15 30.87 -17.36
C VAL A 114 -20.47 32.36 -17.42
N HIS A 115 -21.17 32.91 -16.42
CA HIS A 115 -21.49 34.34 -16.42
C HIS A 115 -20.27 35.22 -16.28
N ALA A 116 -19.25 34.78 -15.53
CA ALA A 116 -17.99 35.50 -15.42
C ALA A 116 -17.29 35.59 -16.79
N ASP A 117 -17.17 34.48 -17.51
CA ASP A 117 -16.55 34.45 -18.85
C ASP A 117 -17.32 35.33 -19.86
N LEU A 118 -18.65 35.28 -19.85
CA LEU A 118 -19.48 36.15 -20.70
C LEU A 118 -19.37 37.64 -20.34
N LYS A 119 -19.17 37.96 -19.05
CA LYS A 119 -19.01 39.35 -18.59
C LYS A 119 -17.65 39.92 -19.00
N GLU A 120 -16.60 39.12 -18.96
CA GLU A 120 -15.25 39.51 -19.38
C GLU A 120 -15.15 39.71 -20.89
N HIS A 121 -16.05 39.10 -21.65
CA HIS A 121 -16.03 39.11 -23.11
C HIS A 121 -17.37 39.54 -23.73
N PRO A 122 -17.76 40.82 -23.57
CA PRO A 122 -19.01 41.35 -24.11
C PRO A 122 -19.07 41.33 -25.65
N GLU A 123 -17.93 41.14 -26.32
CA GLU A 123 -17.81 41.04 -27.77
C GLU A 123 -18.38 39.74 -28.36
N TYR A 124 -18.68 38.73 -27.54
CA TYR A 124 -19.32 37.49 -28.00
C TYR A 124 -20.39 36.99 -27.03
N THR A 125 -21.35 36.25 -27.59
CA THR A 125 -22.42 35.62 -26.80
C THR A 125 -22.19 34.12 -26.59
N SER A 126 -21.18 33.55 -27.24
CA SER A 126 -20.81 32.14 -27.17
C SER A 126 -19.32 31.94 -27.51
N PRO A 127 -18.61 30.99 -26.84
CA PRO A 127 -17.26 30.59 -27.23
C PRO A 127 -17.14 30.08 -28.67
N LEU A 128 -18.25 29.66 -29.31
CA LEU A 128 -18.29 29.24 -30.72
C LEU A 128 -17.95 30.38 -31.69
N GLU A 129 -18.11 31.63 -31.26
CA GLU A 129 -17.82 32.83 -32.06
C GLU A 129 -16.32 33.19 -32.04
N CYS A 130 -15.50 32.52 -31.20
CA CYS A 130 -14.07 32.76 -31.07
C CYS A 130 -13.25 31.46 -31.28
N PRO A 131 -12.86 31.11 -32.53
CA PRO A 131 -12.20 29.84 -32.87
C PRO A 131 -10.86 29.59 -32.17
N HIS A 132 -10.22 30.65 -31.66
CA HIS A 132 -8.93 30.59 -30.98
C HIS A 132 -9.04 30.24 -29.49
N ARG A 133 -10.26 30.14 -28.94
CA ARG A 133 -10.52 29.99 -27.50
C ARG A 133 -11.35 28.73 -27.21
N GLN A 134 -10.76 27.55 -27.40
CA GLN A 134 -11.35 26.27 -26.97
C GLN A 134 -11.07 26.04 -25.47
N LEU A 135 -11.74 26.80 -24.60
CA LEU A 135 -11.59 26.65 -23.16
C LEU A 135 -12.47 25.53 -22.60
N GLU A 136 -11.89 24.77 -21.68
CA GLU A 136 -12.61 23.91 -20.73
C GLU A 136 -12.91 24.71 -19.46
N TYR A 137 -14.07 24.47 -18.87
CA TYR A 137 -14.57 25.17 -17.68
C TYR A 137 -14.68 24.16 -16.53
N ILE A 138 -13.99 24.40 -15.41
CA ILE A 138 -13.79 23.41 -14.36
C ILE A 138 -14.59 23.77 -13.11
N VAL A 139 -15.48 22.88 -12.68
CA VAL A 139 -16.15 22.95 -11.39
C VAL A 139 -15.48 22.00 -10.41
N ALA A 140 -14.74 22.55 -9.45
CA ALA A 140 -13.95 21.81 -8.48
C ALA A 140 -14.73 21.63 -7.17
N ALA A 141 -15.17 20.41 -6.88
CA ALA A 141 -15.96 20.07 -5.68
C ALA A 141 -15.23 19.01 -4.84
N ASP A 142 -15.22 19.14 -3.51
CA ASP A 142 -14.65 18.11 -2.62
C ASP A 142 -15.61 16.94 -2.38
N SER A 143 -16.86 17.11 -2.83
CA SER A 143 -17.95 16.14 -2.81
C SER A 143 -17.86 15.12 -3.93
N GLU A 144 -17.36 13.91 -3.62
CA GLU A 144 -17.35 12.78 -4.56
C GLU A 144 -18.77 12.45 -5.06
N TYR A 145 -19.79 12.68 -4.23
CA TYR A 145 -21.21 12.50 -4.58
C TYR A 145 -21.65 13.38 -5.76
N VAL A 146 -21.15 14.61 -5.83
CA VAL A 146 -21.42 15.53 -6.96
C VAL A 146 -20.63 15.09 -8.18
N VAL A 147 -19.31 14.92 -8.03
CA VAL A 147 -18.40 14.67 -9.15
C VAL A 147 -18.72 13.35 -9.84
N LYS A 148 -18.80 12.23 -9.10
CA LYS A 148 -19.21 10.93 -9.68
C LYS A 148 -20.65 10.95 -10.14
N GLY A 149 -21.52 11.65 -9.41
CA GLY A 149 -22.92 11.78 -9.76
C GLY A 149 -23.14 12.34 -11.17
N ILE A 150 -22.49 13.46 -11.51
CA ILE A 150 -22.67 14.10 -12.82
C ILE A 150 -21.81 13.50 -13.92
N SER A 151 -20.63 12.95 -13.60
CA SER A 151 -19.68 12.43 -14.59
C SER A 151 -19.86 10.95 -14.91
N GLU A 152 -20.39 10.15 -13.99
CA GLU A 152 -20.57 8.70 -14.14
C GLU A 152 -22.06 8.33 -14.03
N TRP A 153 -22.69 8.62 -12.89
CA TRP A 153 -23.99 8.02 -12.55
C TRP A 153 -25.13 8.55 -13.41
N VAL A 154 -25.15 9.85 -13.72
CA VAL A 154 -26.19 10.46 -14.57
C VAL A 154 -26.21 9.84 -15.97
N LEU A 155 -25.05 9.46 -16.52
CA LEU A 155 -24.97 8.80 -17.83
C LEU A 155 -25.67 7.44 -17.79
N GLU A 156 -25.40 6.64 -16.76
CA GLU A 156 -26.03 5.33 -16.56
C GLU A 156 -27.53 5.48 -16.26
N TRP A 157 -27.91 6.43 -15.41
CA TRP A 157 -29.30 6.68 -15.06
C TRP A 157 -30.09 7.12 -16.28
N LYS A 158 -29.58 8.02 -17.12
CA LYS A 158 -30.23 8.42 -18.38
C LYS A 158 -30.49 7.22 -19.29
N ALA A 159 -29.48 6.37 -19.47
CA ALA A 159 -29.61 5.14 -20.27
C ALA A 159 -30.67 4.19 -19.70
N ASN A 160 -30.88 4.22 -18.38
CA ASN A 160 -31.87 3.41 -17.67
C ASN A 160 -33.12 4.19 -17.23
N HIS A 161 -33.57 5.17 -18.03
CA HIS A 161 -34.80 5.96 -17.76
C HIS A 161 -34.85 6.59 -16.35
N TRP A 162 -33.72 7.12 -15.90
CA TRP A 162 -33.49 7.75 -14.60
C TRP A 162 -33.70 6.82 -13.40
N LYS A 163 -33.29 5.55 -13.53
CA LYS A 163 -33.30 4.53 -12.46
C LYS A 163 -31.91 4.01 -12.16
N ASN A 164 -31.67 3.66 -10.89
CA ASN A 164 -30.43 3.00 -10.47
C ASN A 164 -30.41 1.50 -10.86
N ASN A 165 -29.31 0.80 -10.55
CA ASN A 165 -29.12 -0.63 -10.81
C ASN A 165 -30.14 -1.56 -10.10
N GLN A 166 -30.89 -1.05 -9.12
CA GLN A 166 -31.98 -1.75 -8.44
C GLN A 166 -33.37 -1.37 -9.00
N GLY A 167 -33.43 -0.60 -10.10
CA GLY A 167 -34.67 -0.15 -10.71
C GLY A 167 -35.42 0.95 -9.93
N LYS A 168 -34.79 1.54 -8.90
CA LYS A 168 -35.37 2.60 -8.07
C LYS A 168 -34.92 3.99 -8.53
N SER A 169 -35.70 5.00 -8.18
CA SER A 169 -35.31 6.41 -8.39
C SER A 169 -34.09 6.74 -7.51
N PRO A 170 -32.98 7.25 -8.09
CA PRO A 170 -31.87 7.81 -7.33
C PRO A 170 -32.32 8.90 -6.34
N LYS A 171 -31.55 9.05 -5.26
CA LYS A 171 -31.76 10.11 -4.28
C LYS A 171 -31.37 11.46 -4.87
N ASN A 172 -32.11 12.52 -4.54
CA ASN A 172 -31.89 13.89 -5.05
C ASN A 172 -31.88 14.00 -6.59
N ILE A 173 -32.63 13.11 -7.26
CA ILE A 173 -32.69 13.04 -8.73
C ILE A 173 -33.18 14.36 -9.36
N ASP A 174 -34.00 15.12 -8.65
CA ASP A 174 -34.48 16.43 -9.05
C ASP A 174 -33.32 17.41 -9.26
N LEU A 175 -32.33 17.44 -8.35
CA LEU A 175 -31.17 18.30 -8.47
C LEU A 175 -30.17 17.78 -9.51
N PHE A 176 -29.99 16.47 -9.64
CA PHE A 176 -29.16 15.91 -10.71
C PHE A 176 -29.71 16.20 -12.10
N LYS A 177 -31.03 16.10 -12.30
CA LYS A 177 -31.68 16.48 -13.56
C LYS A 177 -31.50 17.96 -13.86
N ARG A 178 -31.65 18.82 -12.85
CA ARG A 178 -31.42 20.27 -13.00
C ARG A 178 -29.98 20.57 -13.38
N LEU A 179 -29.01 20.04 -12.64
CA LEU A 179 -27.58 20.23 -12.91
C LEU A 179 -27.20 19.74 -14.31
N ASP A 180 -27.65 18.54 -14.68
CA ASP A 180 -27.39 17.96 -15.99
C ASP A 180 -28.02 18.74 -17.15
N ALA A 181 -29.24 19.26 -16.97
CA ALA A 181 -29.90 20.11 -17.96
C ALA A 181 -29.19 21.45 -18.12
N THR A 182 -28.83 22.12 -17.01
CA THR A 182 -28.06 23.37 -17.04
C THR A 182 -26.72 23.19 -17.74
N VAL A 183 -25.98 22.12 -17.43
CA VAL A 183 -24.71 21.83 -18.11
C VAL A 183 -24.94 21.56 -19.60
N ALA A 184 -25.96 20.79 -19.97
CA ALA A 184 -26.26 20.52 -21.38
C ALA A 184 -26.63 21.79 -22.18
N GLU A 185 -27.39 22.70 -21.58
CA GLU A 185 -27.76 23.99 -22.19
C GLU A 185 -26.55 24.86 -22.47
N TYR A 186 -25.57 24.89 -21.56
CA TYR A 186 -24.30 25.59 -21.79
C TYR A 186 -23.39 24.86 -22.78
N GLU A 187 -23.37 23.52 -22.76
CA GLU A 187 -22.64 22.71 -23.76
C GLU A 187 -23.17 22.96 -25.19
N GLU A 188 -24.48 23.15 -25.37
CA GLU A 188 -25.08 23.55 -26.67
C GLU A 188 -24.62 24.94 -27.13
N GLN A 189 -24.32 25.84 -26.18
CA GLN A 189 -23.75 27.16 -26.44
C GLN A 189 -22.22 27.13 -26.59
N GLY A 190 -21.59 25.95 -26.57
CA GLY A 190 -20.15 25.78 -26.76
C GLY A 190 -19.29 25.82 -25.50
N PHE A 191 -19.87 25.95 -24.31
CA PHE A 191 -19.14 25.86 -23.05
C PHE A 191 -18.84 24.41 -22.70
N LYS A 192 -17.57 24.02 -22.71
CA LYS A 192 -17.16 22.65 -22.37
C LYS A 192 -16.92 22.51 -20.87
N ILE A 193 -17.96 22.10 -20.13
CA ILE A 193 -17.94 22.04 -18.67
C ILE A 193 -17.48 20.67 -18.16
N HIS A 194 -16.54 20.70 -17.21
CA HIS A 194 -16.01 19.52 -16.54
C HIS A 194 -16.06 19.67 -15.01
N PHE A 195 -16.07 18.54 -14.31
CA PHE A 195 -16.07 18.45 -12.85
C PHE A 195 -14.78 17.81 -12.36
N LEU A 196 -14.15 18.44 -11.37
CA LEU A 196 -12.93 17.99 -10.72
C LEU A 196 -13.23 17.67 -9.26
N HIS A 197 -12.78 16.51 -8.78
CA HIS A 197 -12.78 16.22 -7.35
C HIS A 197 -11.62 16.96 -6.69
N SER A 198 -11.91 18.03 -5.96
CA SER A 198 -10.92 18.99 -5.43
C SER A 198 -10.29 18.56 -4.11
N ARG A 199 -10.90 17.57 -3.44
CA ARG A 199 -10.24 16.87 -2.35
C ARG A 199 -9.25 15.90 -2.99
N GLU A 200 -7.98 16.30 -3.05
CA GLU A 200 -6.95 15.27 -2.98
C GLU A 200 -7.26 14.40 -1.77
N ASP A 201 -7.06 13.08 -1.90
CA ASP A 201 -7.10 12.15 -0.78
C ASP A 201 -6.11 12.65 0.29
N ARG A 202 -6.53 13.57 1.16
CA ARG A 202 -5.74 14.07 2.27
C ARG A 202 -5.66 12.92 3.26
N PHE A 203 -4.64 12.09 3.08
CA PHE A 203 -4.25 11.09 4.04
C PHE A 203 -3.25 11.70 5.02
N TYR A 204 -3.23 11.20 6.25
CA TYR A 204 -2.22 11.59 7.22
C TYR A 204 -0.83 11.22 6.68
N VAL A 205 0.08 12.19 6.63
CA VAL A 205 1.47 11.96 6.28
C VAL A 205 2.37 12.79 7.20
N ASN A 206 3.37 12.13 7.77
CA ASN A 206 4.40 12.79 8.57
C ASN A 206 5.74 12.18 8.18
N ILE A 207 6.67 12.99 7.68
CA ILE A 207 7.95 12.49 7.18
C ILE A 207 9.08 13.34 7.73
N THR A 208 10.06 12.68 8.33
CA THR A 208 11.34 13.24 8.72
C THR A 208 12.45 12.76 7.78
N ARG A 209 13.57 13.47 7.82
CA ARG A 209 14.80 13.12 7.09
C ARG A 209 15.90 12.80 8.09
N PRO A 210 15.92 11.59 8.65
CA PRO A 210 16.91 11.22 9.64
C PRO A 210 18.32 11.29 9.04
N THR A 211 19.25 11.92 9.78
CA THR A 211 20.67 12.01 9.41
C THR A 211 21.53 11.40 10.50
N ASN A 212 22.64 10.77 10.11
CA ASN A 212 23.68 10.22 11.01
C ASN A 212 23.31 9.04 11.91
N ILE A 213 22.04 8.64 12.03
CA ILE A 213 21.63 7.50 12.87
C ILE A 213 21.78 6.13 12.19
N CYS A 214 22.01 6.10 10.87
CA CYS A 214 22.25 4.89 10.10
C CYS A 214 23.23 5.18 8.95
N PRO A 215 24.54 5.25 9.24
CA PRO A 215 25.56 5.57 8.25
C PRO A 215 25.83 4.39 7.30
N SER A 216 26.24 4.68 6.07
CA SER A 216 26.77 3.70 5.13
C SER A 216 28.29 3.84 4.99
N PRO A 217 28.98 2.88 4.34
CA PRO A 217 30.42 3.00 4.06
C PRO A 217 30.80 4.24 3.23
N GLN A 218 29.86 4.85 2.51
CA GLN A 218 30.03 6.03 1.67
C GLN A 218 29.78 7.34 2.42
N GLY A 219 29.30 7.27 3.67
CA GLY A 219 28.97 8.42 4.50
C GLY A 219 27.53 8.36 5.03
N PRO A 220 26.95 9.50 5.42
CA PRO A 220 25.55 9.55 5.87
C PRO A 220 24.59 9.11 4.75
N SER A 221 23.73 8.13 5.05
CA SER A 221 22.70 7.66 4.11
C SER A 221 21.62 8.72 3.90
N ILE A 222 21.14 8.87 2.66
CA ILE A 222 19.95 9.67 2.37
C ILE A 222 18.72 8.81 2.66
N SER A 223 17.89 9.23 3.61
CA SER A 223 16.71 8.45 4.02
C SER A 223 15.57 9.32 4.51
N HIS A 224 14.37 8.74 4.48
CA HIS A 224 13.10 9.33 4.86
C HIS A 224 12.35 8.37 5.76
N SER A 225 11.88 8.82 6.92
CA SER A 225 11.11 7.98 7.84
C SER A 225 9.86 8.68 8.30
N GLY A 226 8.88 7.92 8.77
CA GLY A 226 7.69 8.47 9.39
C GLY A 226 6.47 7.64 9.05
N TYR A 227 5.32 8.30 8.87
CA TYR A 227 4.02 7.65 8.86
C TYR A 227 3.18 8.03 7.64
N ILE A 228 2.43 7.04 7.16
CA ILE A 228 1.32 7.21 6.23
C ILE A 228 0.05 6.62 6.88
N GLY A 229 -1.03 7.41 6.90
CA GLY A 229 -2.35 7.01 7.36
C GLY A 229 -3.06 6.17 6.30
N LEU A 230 -3.54 5.00 6.71
CA LEU A 230 -4.23 4.06 5.83
C LEU A 230 -5.72 4.37 5.72
N ASN A 231 -6.44 3.63 4.88
CA ASN A 231 -7.89 3.78 4.76
C ASN A 231 -8.58 3.51 6.09
N GLY A 232 -9.42 4.47 6.50
CA GLY A 232 -10.04 4.49 7.82
C GLY A 232 -9.22 5.21 8.90
N ASP A 233 -8.04 5.75 8.58
CA ASP A 233 -7.27 6.59 9.51
C ASP A 233 -8.00 7.90 9.84
N SER A 234 -8.00 8.22 11.13
CA SER A 234 -8.43 9.51 11.65
C SER A 234 -7.67 9.83 12.94
N GLU A 235 -7.78 11.06 13.44
CA GLU A 235 -7.18 11.40 14.74
C GLU A 235 -7.78 10.61 15.91
N THR A 236 -9.06 10.21 15.82
CA THR A 236 -9.75 9.45 16.89
C THR A 236 -9.61 7.94 16.73
N GLU A 237 -9.42 7.46 15.51
CA GLU A 237 -9.22 6.05 15.16
C GLU A 237 -7.99 5.97 14.24
N PRO A 238 -6.77 6.13 14.77
CA PRO A 238 -5.56 6.12 13.95
C PRO A 238 -5.40 4.75 13.29
N LYS A 239 -4.84 4.74 12.09
CA LYS A 239 -4.41 3.54 11.36
C LYS A 239 -3.13 3.90 10.58
N ARG A 240 -2.02 4.03 11.30
CA ARG A 240 -0.79 4.67 10.80
C ARG A 240 0.32 3.65 10.63
N SER A 241 0.82 3.54 9.40
CA SER A 241 1.95 2.66 9.06
C SER A 241 3.27 3.43 9.10
N PHE A 242 4.21 2.95 9.90
CA PHE A 242 5.57 3.46 9.97
C PHE A 242 6.44 2.86 8.87
N PHE A 243 7.24 3.70 8.21
CA PHE A 243 8.21 3.28 7.22
C PHE A 243 9.56 3.97 7.42
N TRP A 244 10.62 3.35 6.92
CA TRP A 244 11.92 3.96 6.75
C TRP A 244 12.48 3.62 5.36
N TYR A 245 12.50 4.62 4.50
CA TYR A 245 12.95 4.55 3.12
C TYR A 245 14.39 5.06 3.00
N PHE A 246 15.27 4.27 2.38
CA PHE A 246 16.65 4.62 2.07
C PHE A 246 16.84 4.68 0.55
N GLU A 247 17.42 5.77 0.06
CA GLU A 247 17.74 5.92 -1.36
C GLU A 247 18.91 5.02 -1.75
N ALA A 248 18.90 4.54 -3.00
CA ALA A 248 20.05 3.85 -3.56
C ALA A 248 21.23 4.82 -3.71
N GLU A 249 22.43 4.38 -3.33
CA GLU A 249 23.66 5.17 -3.45
C GLU A 249 24.06 5.39 -4.91
N HIS A 250 23.66 4.47 -5.79
CA HIS A 250 23.88 4.56 -7.22
C HIS A 250 22.54 4.66 -7.95
N GLY A 251 22.28 5.83 -8.54
CA GLY A 251 21.13 6.02 -9.43
C GLY A 251 19.77 5.95 -8.74
N ALA A 252 19.63 6.48 -7.52
CA ALA A 252 18.39 6.48 -6.71
C ALA A 252 17.10 6.66 -7.51
N LYS A 253 17.02 7.65 -8.40
CA LYS A 253 15.80 7.91 -9.19
C LYS A 253 15.36 6.76 -10.08
N SER A 254 16.29 5.96 -10.62
CA SER A 254 16.00 4.86 -11.54
C SER A 254 16.21 3.47 -10.94
N ALA A 255 16.83 3.39 -9.76
CA ALA A 255 17.11 2.14 -9.08
C ALA A 255 15.81 1.41 -8.68
N PRO A 256 15.74 0.07 -8.79
CA PRO A 256 14.57 -0.67 -8.34
C PRO A 256 14.28 -0.44 -6.85
N VAL A 257 13.01 -0.50 -6.48
CA VAL A 257 12.52 -0.34 -5.11
C VAL A 257 12.24 -1.71 -4.52
N ILE A 258 12.90 -2.04 -3.41
CA ILE A 258 12.66 -3.24 -2.64
C ILE A 258 11.85 -2.85 -1.40
N LEU A 259 10.60 -3.30 -1.31
CA LEU A 259 9.84 -3.28 -0.06
C LEU A 259 10.29 -4.47 0.80
N THR A 260 10.77 -4.22 2.01
CA THR A 260 11.11 -5.26 2.98
C THR A 260 10.16 -5.19 4.19
N ILE A 261 9.52 -6.32 4.48
CA ILE A 261 8.63 -6.52 5.63
C ILE A 261 9.15 -7.67 6.50
N GLY A 262 8.87 -7.60 7.80
CA GLY A 262 9.16 -8.72 8.70
C GLY A 262 8.18 -9.89 8.54
N GLY A 263 8.48 -10.97 9.23
CA GLY A 263 7.61 -12.14 9.37
C GLY A 263 6.77 -12.09 10.65
N GLY A 264 6.92 -13.11 11.49
CA GLY A 264 6.17 -13.26 12.73
C GLY A 264 5.00 -14.25 12.60
N PRO A 265 3.74 -13.80 12.54
CA PRO A 265 3.27 -12.44 12.21
C PRO A 265 3.55 -11.42 13.32
N GLY A 266 3.69 -10.13 12.96
CA GLY A 266 4.02 -9.08 13.95
C GLY A 266 5.50 -8.84 14.20
N ALA A 267 6.40 -9.31 13.34
CA ALA A 267 7.82 -8.93 13.40
C ALA A 267 8.09 -7.66 12.58
N SER A 268 8.81 -6.70 13.15
CA SER A 268 9.14 -5.43 12.51
C SER A 268 9.99 -5.60 11.23
N GLY A 269 9.66 -4.86 10.18
CA GLY A 269 10.48 -4.80 8.96
C GLY A 269 11.84 -4.14 9.19
N MET A 270 11.99 -3.41 10.29
CA MET A 270 13.27 -2.85 10.71
C MET A 270 14.27 -3.93 11.13
N ILE A 271 13.82 -5.15 11.48
CA ILE A 271 14.73 -6.28 11.75
C ILE A 271 15.54 -6.60 10.50
N ASN A 272 14.88 -6.84 9.36
CA ASN A 272 15.58 -7.16 8.11
C ASN A 272 16.53 -6.03 7.70
N THR A 273 16.10 -4.79 7.93
CA THR A 273 16.85 -3.58 7.61
C THR A 273 18.12 -3.46 8.46
N LEU A 274 18.01 -3.46 9.79
CA LEU A 274 19.14 -3.21 10.69
C LEU A 274 19.92 -4.47 11.07
N ALA A 275 19.47 -5.67 10.69
CA ALA A 275 20.24 -6.90 10.91
C ALA A 275 20.91 -7.44 9.64
N ALA A 276 20.51 -6.97 8.45
CA ALA A 276 21.03 -7.53 7.19
C ALA A 276 21.07 -6.58 5.99
N GLN A 277 19.94 -5.97 5.61
CA GLN A 277 19.73 -5.41 4.26
C GLN A 277 20.08 -3.92 4.15
N GLY A 278 19.91 -3.16 5.23
CA GLY A 278 20.02 -1.71 5.27
C GLY A 278 21.47 -1.19 5.20
N PRO A 279 21.64 0.14 5.10
CA PRO A 279 22.96 0.75 4.98
C PRO A 279 23.82 0.62 6.24
N CYS A 280 23.19 0.38 7.39
CA CYS A 280 23.84 0.16 8.68
C CYS A 280 23.29 -1.10 9.37
N LEU A 281 24.05 -1.62 10.32
CA LEU A 281 23.66 -2.71 11.22
C LEU A 281 23.53 -2.20 12.64
N ALA A 282 22.48 -2.64 13.35
CA ALA A 282 22.34 -2.39 14.77
C ALA A 282 23.39 -3.16 15.57
N VAL A 283 24.00 -2.48 16.53
CA VAL A 283 24.93 -3.02 17.52
C VAL A 283 24.48 -2.59 18.91
N GLU A 284 25.12 -3.10 19.96
CA GLU A 284 24.74 -2.81 21.35
C GLU A 284 24.57 -1.30 21.64
N ASN A 285 25.43 -0.46 21.06
CA ASN A 285 25.42 0.98 21.25
C ASN A 285 25.26 1.74 19.93
N GLY A 286 24.11 1.58 19.27
CA GLY A 286 23.75 2.33 18.06
C GLY A 286 23.88 1.51 16.79
N THR A 287 24.44 2.10 15.74
CA THR A 287 24.57 1.46 14.42
C THR A 287 25.97 1.61 13.85
N VAL A 288 26.37 0.65 13.00
CA VAL A 288 27.65 0.67 12.26
C VAL A 288 27.40 0.48 10.77
N PRO A 289 28.24 1.01 9.87
CA PRO A 289 28.07 0.81 8.44
C PRO A 289 28.02 -0.66 8.01
N ASN A 290 27.11 -1.00 7.09
CA ASN A 290 26.97 -2.32 6.51
C ASN A 290 27.71 -2.40 5.16
N PRO A 291 28.80 -3.20 5.06
CA PRO A 291 29.53 -3.36 3.80
C PRO A 291 28.72 -4.09 2.72
N ASN A 292 27.70 -4.87 3.09
CA ASN A 292 26.89 -5.70 2.17
C ASN A 292 25.45 -5.18 2.00
N ARG A 293 25.24 -3.88 2.22
CA ARG A 293 23.92 -3.23 2.13
C ARG A 293 23.31 -3.37 0.74
N TRP A 294 22.01 -3.56 0.68
CA TRP A 294 21.27 -3.55 -0.59
C TRP A 294 21.15 -2.14 -1.17
N THR A 295 21.25 -1.12 -0.32
CA THR A 295 21.19 0.29 -0.72
C THR A 295 22.35 0.73 -1.61
N GLU A 296 23.36 -0.11 -1.84
CA GLU A 296 24.38 0.18 -2.86
C GLU A 296 23.76 0.34 -4.25
N HIS A 297 22.73 -0.45 -4.57
CA HIS A 297 22.11 -0.48 -5.91
C HIS A 297 20.58 -0.38 -5.92
N PHE A 298 19.93 -0.43 -4.75
CA PHE A 298 18.47 -0.49 -4.65
C PHE A 298 17.92 0.55 -3.67
N ASN A 299 16.76 1.08 -3.98
CA ASN A 299 15.95 1.84 -3.04
C ASN A 299 15.35 0.86 -2.04
N LEU A 300 15.67 0.97 -0.75
CA LEU A 300 15.18 0.06 0.28
C LEU A 300 14.06 0.72 1.09
N LEU A 301 12.84 0.20 0.96
CA LEU A 301 11.67 0.65 1.69
C LEU A 301 11.36 -0.35 2.81
N ALA A 302 11.73 -0.03 4.04
CA ALA A 302 11.39 -0.83 5.21
C ALA A 302 10.01 -0.43 5.73
N LEU A 303 9.14 -1.42 5.97
CA LEU A 303 7.77 -1.18 6.45
C LEU A 303 7.49 -2.03 7.69
N ASP A 304 6.95 -1.38 8.72
CA ASP A 304 6.42 -2.08 9.89
C ASP A 304 4.99 -2.54 9.60
N HIS A 305 4.86 -3.83 9.31
CA HIS A 305 3.64 -4.45 8.80
C HIS A 305 3.29 -5.71 9.59
N PRO A 306 2.00 -5.93 9.94
CA PRO A 306 0.84 -5.04 9.81
C PRO A 306 0.78 -3.95 10.91
N VAL A 307 -0.23 -3.07 10.88
CA VAL A 307 -0.45 -2.06 11.94
C VAL A 307 -0.49 -2.72 13.32
N GLY A 308 0.24 -2.14 14.29
CA GLY A 308 0.50 -2.72 15.62
C GLY A 308 1.91 -3.31 15.76
N THR A 309 2.61 -3.54 14.64
CA THR A 309 3.98 -4.06 14.57
C THR A 309 5.00 -2.91 14.64
N GLY A 310 6.13 -3.11 15.33
CA GLY A 310 7.22 -2.14 15.37
C GLY A 310 6.74 -0.77 15.85
N ALA A 311 6.89 0.26 15.01
CA ALA A 311 6.41 1.61 15.26
C ALA A 311 5.05 1.93 14.62
N SER A 312 4.45 1.01 13.84
CA SER A 312 3.10 1.17 13.28
C SER A 312 2.03 1.00 14.35
N TYR A 313 1.01 1.85 14.39
CA TYR A 313 0.03 1.86 15.48
C TYR A 313 -1.39 2.26 15.04
N GLY A 314 -2.37 1.87 15.85
CA GLY A 314 -3.79 2.14 15.62
C GLY A 314 -4.61 0.89 15.30
N THR A 315 -5.66 1.04 14.49
CA THR A 315 -6.61 0.00 14.09
C THR A 315 -5.92 -1.15 13.34
N ARG A 316 -6.11 -2.36 13.85
CA ARG A 316 -5.43 -3.58 13.36
C ARG A 316 -6.30 -4.42 12.45
N VAL A 317 -5.65 -5.40 11.84
CA VAL A 317 -6.25 -6.47 11.05
C VAL A 317 -5.73 -7.80 11.56
N ASN A 318 -6.48 -8.88 11.34
CA ASN A 318 -6.21 -10.19 11.94
C ASN A 318 -5.93 -11.30 10.90
N ASN A 319 -5.74 -10.95 9.64
CA ASN A 319 -5.46 -11.91 8.57
C ASN A 319 -4.63 -11.29 7.45
N SER A 320 -3.88 -12.14 6.75
CA SER A 320 -2.91 -11.71 5.74
C SER A 320 -3.54 -11.03 4.53
N ARG A 321 -4.79 -11.36 4.18
CA ARG A 321 -5.47 -10.73 3.05
C ARG A 321 -5.84 -9.27 3.34
N SER A 322 -6.43 -9.01 4.50
CA SER A 322 -6.71 -7.64 4.96
C SER A 322 -5.42 -6.84 5.14
N ALA A 323 -4.37 -7.47 5.67
CA ALA A 323 -3.05 -6.87 5.81
C ALA A 323 -2.45 -6.47 4.45
N ALA A 324 -2.58 -7.31 3.43
CA ALA A 324 -2.10 -7.00 2.09
C ALA A 324 -2.86 -5.83 1.42
N ILE A 325 -4.16 -5.68 1.69
CA ILE A 325 -4.94 -4.51 1.23
C ILE A 325 -4.41 -3.23 1.88
N ASP A 326 -4.05 -3.28 3.16
CA ASP A 326 -3.43 -2.16 3.87
C ASP A 326 -2.06 -1.79 3.28
N VAL A 327 -1.24 -2.77 2.89
CA VAL A 327 0.04 -2.51 2.20
C VAL A 327 -0.19 -1.89 0.82
N TYR A 328 -1.19 -2.37 0.06
CA TYR A 328 -1.51 -1.76 -1.22
C TYR A 328 -1.91 -0.29 -1.06
N ASP A 329 -2.78 0.02 -0.10
CA ASP A 329 -3.16 1.41 0.22
C ASP A 329 -1.96 2.27 0.65
N PHE A 330 -1.09 1.72 1.52
CA PHE A 330 0.18 2.35 1.86
C PHE A 330 1.01 2.68 0.61
N LEU A 331 1.17 1.73 -0.32
CA LEU A 331 1.98 1.91 -1.52
C LEU A 331 1.37 2.95 -2.48
N GLN A 332 0.05 2.97 -2.64
CA GLN A 332 -0.65 4.00 -3.44
C GLN A 332 -0.35 5.41 -2.91
N LYS A 333 -0.31 5.57 -1.58
CA LYS A 333 -0.01 6.84 -0.92
C LYS A 333 1.48 7.14 -0.91
N PHE A 334 2.33 6.14 -0.69
CA PHE A 334 3.78 6.25 -0.74
C PHE A 334 4.27 6.75 -2.10
N PHE A 335 3.76 6.20 -3.20
CA PHE A 335 4.12 6.65 -4.54
C PHE A 335 3.53 8.01 -4.92
N ARG A 336 2.57 8.56 -4.16
CA ARG A 336 2.18 9.97 -4.29
C ARG A 336 3.15 10.90 -3.57
N VAL A 337 3.70 10.47 -2.44
CA VAL A 337 4.75 11.19 -1.71
C VAL A 337 6.09 11.15 -2.45
N PHE A 338 6.43 10.00 -3.04
CA PHE A 338 7.67 9.77 -3.79
C PHE A 338 7.36 9.40 -5.26
N PRO A 339 6.83 10.35 -6.06
CA PRO A 339 6.34 10.07 -7.41
C PRO A 339 7.42 9.60 -8.39
N ASP A 340 8.66 10.05 -8.20
CA ASP A 340 9.81 9.63 -9.00
C ASP A 340 10.02 8.10 -8.97
N LEU A 341 9.56 7.41 -7.91
CA LEU A 341 9.75 5.97 -7.73
C LEU A 341 8.64 5.13 -8.35
N ALA A 342 7.51 5.73 -8.74
CA ALA A 342 6.31 5.01 -9.17
C ALA A 342 6.54 4.20 -10.47
N GLN A 343 7.52 4.57 -11.27
CA GLN A 343 7.87 3.89 -12.54
C GLN A 343 8.95 2.81 -12.36
N ASN A 344 9.56 2.72 -11.18
CA ASN A 344 10.69 1.85 -10.94
C ASN A 344 10.21 0.40 -10.83
N GLN A 345 11.09 -0.55 -11.14
CA GLN A 345 10.84 -1.96 -10.83
C GLN A 345 10.61 -2.10 -9.32
N PHE A 346 9.52 -2.78 -8.95
CA PHE A 346 9.14 -2.97 -7.56
C PHE A 346 9.29 -4.44 -7.17
N ILE A 347 10.05 -4.69 -6.11
CA ILE A 347 10.37 -6.02 -5.60
C ILE A 347 9.81 -6.15 -4.18
N LEU A 348 9.10 -7.24 -3.92
CA LEU A 348 8.61 -7.57 -2.58
C LEU A 348 9.59 -8.51 -1.89
N SER A 349 10.04 -8.15 -0.70
CA SER A 349 10.92 -8.97 0.13
C SER A 349 10.30 -9.25 1.50
N GLY A 350 10.45 -10.50 1.96
CA GLY A 350 10.03 -10.91 3.30
C GLY A 350 10.79 -12.14 3.80
N ASN A 351 10.53 -12.53 5.03
CA ASN A 351 11.13 -13.71 5.66
C ASN A 351 10.14 -14.45 6.56
N SER A 352 10.34 -15.76 6.78
CA SER A 352 9.49 -16.55 7.71
C SER A 352 8.00 -16.47 7.33
N TYR A 353 7.14 -15.90 8.18
CA TYR A 353 5.73 -15.60 7.87
C TYR A 353 5.53 -14.69 6.65
N GLY A 354 6.59 -14.02 6.18
CA GLY A 354 6.65 -13.37 4.87
C GLY A 354 6.31 -14.32 3.71
N GLY A 355 6.45 -15.64 3.89
CA GLY A 355 5.95 -16.66 2.97
C GLY A 355 4.42 -16.68 2.81
N ILE A 356 3.68 -16.05 3.70
CA ILE A 356 2.25 -15.78 3.58
C ILE A 356 2.03 -14.34 3.13
N TYR A 357 2.64 -13.36 3.79
CA TYR A 357 2.42 -11.93 3.48
C TYR A 357 2.78 -11.56 2.05
N VAL A 358 3.97 -11.95 1.56
CA VAL A 358 4.46 -11.55 0.24
C VAL A 358 3.53 -12.03 -0.89
N PRO A 359 3.13 -13.32 -0.97
CA PRO A 359 2.17 -13.76 -1.99
C PRO A 359 0.82 -13.03 -1.90
N HIS A 360 0.31 -12.71 -0.71
CA HIS A 360 -0.92 -11.93 -0.56
C HIS A 360 -0.77 -10.51 -1.11
N ILE A 361 0.31 -9.81 -0.73
CA ILE A 361 0.60 -8.45 -1.20
C ILE A 361 0.76 -8.44 -2.72
N ALA A 362 1.54 -9.37 -3.26
CA ALA A 362 1.73 -9.53 -4.69
C ALA A 362 0.41 -9.78 -5.43
N THR A 363 -0.46 -10.62 -4.87
CA THR A 363 -1.79 -10.91 -5.43
C THR A 363 -2.68 -9.67 -5.43
N VAL A 364 -2.74 -8.92 -4.33
CA VAL A 364 -3.51 -7.66 -4.28
C VAL A 364 -2.99 -6.67 -5.31
N ILE A 365 -1.69 -6.45 -5.40
CA ILE A 365 -1.09 -5.55 -6.42
C ILE A 365 -1.47 -6.02 -7.83
N HIS A 366 -1.32 -7.31 -8.11
CA HIS A 366 -1.61 -7.88 -9.43
C HIS A 366 -3.09 -7.71 -9.82
N GLU A 367 -4.02 -8.00 -8.91
CA GLU A 367 -5.46 -7.83 -9.11
C GLU A 367 -5.83 -6.36 -9.36
N GLN A 368 -5.25 -5.45 -8.60
CA GLN A 368 -5.50 -4.01 -8.76
C GLN A 368 -4.90 -3.47 -10.05
N ASN A 369 -3.71 -3.90 -10.45
CA ASN A 369 -3.13 -3.57 -11.75
C ASN A 369 -4.01 -4.06 -12.91
N ILE A 370 -4.60 -5.26 -12.81
CA ILE A 370 -5.57 -5.76 -13.79
C ILE A 370 -6.84 -4.90 -13.80
N ALA A 371 -7.34 -4.51 -12.63
CA ALA A 371 -8.52 -3.65 -12.52
C ALA A 371 -8.25 -2.28 -13.17
N LEU A 372 -7.08 -1.68 -12.92
CA LEU A 372 -6.65 -0.42 -13.54
C LEU A 372 -6.59 -0.53 -15.06
N ALA A 373 -5.94 -1.56 -15.59
CA ALA A 373 -5.85 -1.80 -17.04
C ALA A 373 -7.23 -1.98 -17.71
N LYS A 374 -8.25 -2.41 -16.95
CA LYS A 374 -9.65 -2.57 -17.41
C LYS A 374 -10.52 -1.33 -17.16
N GLY A 375 -9.96 -0.23 -16.66
CA GLY A 375 -10.72 0.97 -16.28
C GLY A 375 -11.67 0.78 -15.10
N LYS A 376 -11.42 -0.23 -14.25
CA LYS A 376 -12.22 -0.56 -13.05
C LYS A 376 -11.49 -0.30 -11.73
N GLY A 377 -10.25 0.20 -11.79
CA GLY A 377 -9.47 0.55 -10.60
C GLY A 377 -9.97 1.85 -9.97
N GLN A 378 -9.50 2.12 -8.75
CA GLN A 378 -9.77 3.38 -8.08
C GLN A 378 -9.24 4.57 -8.91
N LEU A 379 -9.99 5.67 -8.94
CA LEU A 379 -9.58 6.88 -9.65
C LEU A 379 -8.26 7.41 -9.09
N GLY A 380 -7.30 7.70 -9.97
CA GLY A 380 -5.98 8.20 -9.55
C GLY A 380 -5.10 7.16 -8.86
N ALA A 381 -5.45 5.88 -8.91
CA ALA A 381 -4.56 4.81 -8.47
C ALA A 381 -3.39 4.63 -9.46
N ILE A 382 -2.23 4.36 -8.89
CA ILE A 382 -0.94 4.20 -9.55
C ILE A 382 -0.75 2.72 -9.86
N HIS A 383 -0.43 2.41 -11.12
CA HIS A 383 0.02 1.07 -11.50
C HIS A 383 1.39 0.80 -10.86
N ILE A 384 1.49 -0.26 -10.06
CA ILE A 384 2.76 -0.63 -9.41
C ILE A 384 3.47 -1.65 -10.29
N ASN A 385 4.69 -1.34 -10.74
CA ASN A 385 5.49 -2.22 -11.60
C ASN A 385 6.12 -3.39 -10.81
N LEU A 386 5.26 -4.25 -10.25
CA LEU A 386 5.67 -5.43 -9.48
C LEU A 386 6.40 -6.41 -10.40
N GLU A 387 7.68 -6.59 -10.12
CA GLU A 387 8.62 -7.31 -10.95
C GLU A 387 8.92 -8.70 -10.37
N SER A 388 9.21 -8.76 -9.07
CA SER A 388 9.57 -10.02 -8.41
C SER A 388 9.24 -10.06 -6.93
N MET A 389 9.25 -11.28 -6.41
CA MET A 389 9.15 -11.62 -4.99
C MET A 389 10.42 -12.33 -4.55
N MET A 390 10.98 -11.92 -3.41
CA MET A 390 12.15 -12.50 -2.78
C MET A 390 11.81 -12.89 -1.35
N VAL A 391 11.60 -14.18 -1.07
CA VAL A 391 11.17 -14.62 0.26
C VAL A 391 12.18 -15.58 0.86
N SER A 392 12.76 -15.19 1.99
CA SER A 392 13.68 -16.06 2.72
C SER A 392 12.99 -16.96 3.71
N ASN A 393 13.50 -18.19 3.83
CA ASN A 393 13.04 -19.16 4.84
C ASN A 393 11.50 -19.14 5.01
N PRO A 394 10.71 -19.31 3.93
CA PRO A 394 9.28 -19.02 3.95
C PRO A 394 8.46 -20.12 4.65
N ALA A 395 7.45 -19.69 5.41
CA ALA A 395 6.26 -20.49 5.69
C ALA A 395 5.19 -20.15 4.63
N SER A 396 4.91 -21.04 3.69
CA SER A 396 3.89 -20.82 2.62
C SER A 396 2.93 -21.98 2.43
N ASP A 397 3.30 -23.19 2.87
CA ASP A 397 2.48 -24.40 2.80
C ASP A 397 2.59 -25.15 4.13
N ALA A 398 1.51 -25.13 4.92
CA ALA A 398 1.50 -25.76 6.24
C ALA A 398 1.76 -27.28 6.17
N THR A 399 1.22 -27.98 5.15
CA THR A 399 1.41 -29.42 4.98
C THR A 399 2.87 -29.77 4.76
N SER A 400 3.55 -29.14 3.78
CA SER A 400 4.98 -29.35 3.56
C SER A 400 5.81 -28.88 4.75
N HIS A 401 5.46 -27.76 5.38
CA HIS A 401 6.17 -27.25 6.56
C HIS A 401 6.21 -28.31 7.67
N TYR A 402 5.07 -28.78 8.16
CA TYR A 402 5.03 -29.72 9.28
C TYR A 402 5.55 -31.12 8.92
N THR A 403 5.38 -31.55 7.67
CA THR A 403 5.97 -32.81 7.18
C THR A 403 7.49 -32.78 7.29
N TRP A 404 8.12 -31.71 6.81
CA TRP A 404 9.58 -31.60 6.76
C TRP A 404 10.20 -31.03 8.04
N LEU A 405 9.41 -30.41 8.90
CA LEU A 405 9.84 -29.93 10.22
C LEU A 405 10.42 -31.07 11.05
N LEU A 406 9.65 -32.15 11.23
CA LEU A 406 10.08 -33.31 12.02
C LEU A 406 11.23 -34.04 11.35
N GLN A 407 11.16 -34.26 10.03
CA GLN A 407 12.27 -34.86 9.28
C GLN A 407 13.58 -34.09 9.54
N THR A 408 13.52 -32.76 9.49
CA THR A 408 14.69 -31.92 9.72
C THR A 408 15.16 -32.03 11.17
N ARG A 409 14.27 -31.75 12.14
CA ARG A 409 14.63 -31.68 13.57
C ARG A 409 15.06 -33.04 14.14
N CYS A 410 14.53 -34.15 13.65
CA CYS A 410 14.88 -35.49 14.11
C CYS A 410 16.11 -36.07 13.43
N TYR A 411 16.25 -35.89 12.12
CA TYR A 411 17.22 -36.66 11.34
C TYR A 411 18.27 -35.81 10.64
N ASN A 412 17.94 -34.60 10.16
CA ASN A 412 18.90 -33.79 9.42
C ASN A 412 19.81 -33.00 10.36
N VAL A 413 19.24 -32.46 11.44
CA VAL A 413 19.97 -31.63 12.42
C VAL A 413 20.04 -32.27 13.81
N GLU A 414 19.35 -33.39 14.02
CA GLU A 414 19.35 -34.17 15.29
C GLU A 414 19.10 -33.30 16.54
N MET A 415 18.22 -32.30 16.40
CA MET A 415 17.83 -31.39 17.47
C MET A 415 16.92 -32.07 18.50
N TYR A 416 16.01 -32.91 18.03
CA TYR A 416 15.14 -33.73 18.87
C TYR A 416 15.78 -35.10 19.10
N ASN A 417 15.71 -35.58 20.34
CA ASN A 417 16.17 -36.94 20.65
C ASN A 417 15.15 -37.99 20.17
N ALA A 418 15.54 -39.27 20.20
CA ALA A 418 14.70 -40.37 19.71
C ALA A 418 13.33 -40.46 20.41
N SER A 419 13.25 -40.16 21.72
CA SER A 419 11.99 -40.18 22.48
C SER A 419 11.07 -39.05 22.03
N THR A 420 11.60 -37.83 21.92
CA THR A 420 10.86 -36.66 21.43
C THR A 420 10.38 -36.90 20.00
N CYS A 421 11.21 -37.47 19.14
CA CYS A 421 10.82 -37.82 17.77
C CYS A 421 9.67 -38.84 17.73
N ASP A 422 9.73 -39.92 18.52
CA ASP A 422 8.64 -40.90 18.60
C ASP A 422 7.32 -40.28 19.06
N GLU A 423 7.36 -39.34 20.02
CA GLU A 423 6.17 -38.60 20.45
C GLU A 423 5.61 -37.69 19.35
N MET A 424 6.46 -36.90 18.70
CA MET A 424 6.03 -35.96 17.66
C MET A 424 5.49 -36.67 16.41
N PHE A 425 6.10 -37.79 15.99
CA PHE A 425 5.62 -38.57 14.83
C PHE A 425 4.24 -39.18 15.05
N LYS A 426 3.80 -39.41 16.30
CA LYS A 426 2.43 -39.87 16.59
C LYS A 426 1.38 -38.77 16.38
N ILE A 427 1.77 -37.49 16.46
CA ILE A 427 0.89 -36.34 16.27
C ILE A 427 0.78 -35.96 14.78
N LEU A 428 1.86 -36.18 14.02
CA LEU A 428 1.97 -35.74 12.62
C LEU A 428 0.78 -36.15 11.74
N PRO A 429 0.27 -37.40 11.73
CA PRO A 429 -0.87 -37.77 10.88
C PRO A 429 -2.10 -36.92 11.14
N THR A 430 -2.50 -36.76 12.41
CA THR A 430 -3.66 -35.93 12.78
C THR A 430 -3.43 -34.46 12.41
N CYS A 431 -2.21 -33.94 12.57
CA CYS A 431 -1.87 -32.60 12.10
C CYS A 431 -2.11 -32.45 10.60
N LEU A 432 -1.53 -33.32 9.76
CA LEU A 432 -1.66 -33.23 8.30
C LEU A 432 -3.11 -33.40 7.82
N GLU A 433 -3.86 -34.33 8.41
CA GLU A 433 -5.29 -34.52 8.13
C GLU A 433 -6.13 -33.29 8.52
N SER A 434 -5.82 -32.65 9.65
CA SER A 434 -6.52 -31.45 10.10
C SER A 434 -6.25 -30.24 9.19
N ILE A 435 -5.02 -30.09 8.69
CA ILE A 435 -4.67 -29.08 7.68
C ILE A 435 -5.48 -29.33 6.41
N GLN A 436 -5.46 -30.56 5.91
CA GLN A 436 -6.20 -30.93 4.70
C GLN A 436 -7.71 -30.64 4.86
N PHE A 437 -8.29 -31.01 6.01
CA PHE A 437 -9.69 -30.74 6.31
C PHE A 437 -10.00 -29.23 6.39
N ALA A 438 -9.10 -28.42 6.96
CA ALA A 438 -9.25 -26.97 7.01
C ALA A 438 -9.22 -26.34 5.60
N GLN A 439 -8.36 -26.84 4.71
CA GLN A 439 -8.12 -26.28 3.38
C GLN A 439 -9.09 -26.77 2.28
N GLN A 440 -9.67 -27.97 2.41
CA GLN A 440 -10.48 -28.59 1.34
C GLN A 440 -11.91 -28.06 1.23
N THR A 441 -12.42 -27.37 2.24
CA THR A 441 -13.84 -26.94 2.24
C THR A 441 -14.04 -25.59 1.58
N SER A 442 -15.15 -25.41 0.88
CA SER A 442 -15.51 -24.12 0.28
C SER A 442 -15.74 -23.06 1.37
N GLY A 443 -14.91 -22.02 1.37
CA GLY A 443 -15.00 -20.91 2.32
C GLY A 443 -14.10 -21.06 3.55
N TRP A 444 -13.71 -19.93 4.13
CA TRP A 444 -12.85 -19.89 5.33
C TRP A 444 -13.64 -20.26 6.59
N SER A 445 -13.13 -21.20 7.39
CA SER A 445 -13.63 -21.50 8.73
C SER A 445 -12.50 -21.30 9.75
N VAL A 446 -12.65 -20.27 10.58
CA VAL A 446 -11.70 -19.94 11.64
C VAL A 446 -11.53 -21.11 12.60
N GLU A 447 -12.62 -21.77 12.99
CA GLU A 447 -12.60 -22.88 13.94
C GLU A 447 -11.74 -24.04 13.44
N ARG A 448 -11.83 -24.39 12.15
CA ARG A 448 -11.05 -25.48 11.56
C ARG A 448 -9.58 -25.12 11.43
N HIS A 449 -9.27 -23.90 11.00
CA HIS A 449 -7.89 -23.45 10.85
C HIS A 449 -7.19 -23.35 12.20
N VAL A 450 -7.86 -22.78 13.21
CA VAL A 450 -7.37 -22.73 14.59
C VAL A 450 -7.20 -24.13 15.17
N ALA A 451 -8.15 -25.04 14.93
CA ALA A 451 -8.03 -26.43 15.39
C ALA A 451 -6.81 -27.12 14.78
N ALA A 452 -6.59 -26.98 13.47
CA ALA A 452 -5.42 -27.54 12.78
C ALA A 452 -4.11 -26.92 13.32
N GLN A 453 -4.07 -25.61 13.49
CA GLN A 453 -2.94 -24.90 14.09
C GLN A 453 -2.60 -25.46 15.48
N ASN A 454 -3.58 -25.56 16.37
CA ASN A 454 -3.38 -26.07 17.73
C ASN A 454 -2.89 -27.52 17.78
N ILE A 455 -3.32 -28.36 16.84
CA ILE A 455 -2.84 -29.74 16.73
C ILE A 455 -1.38 -29.75 16.26
N CYS A 456 -1.07 -28.98 15.22
CA CYS A 456 0.24 -28.97 14.59
C CYS A 456 1.32 -28.25 15.43
N HIS A 457 0.96 -27.20 16.19
CA HIS A 457 1.91 -26.47 17.04
C HIS A 457 2.62 -27.37 18.06
N LYS A 458 1.96 -28.46 18.50
CA LYS A 458 2.58 -29.46 19.38
C LYS A 458 3.87 -30.05 18.81
N LEU A 459 4.02 -30.11 17.49
CA LEU A 459 5.22 -30.59 16.81
C LEU A 459 6.45 -29.68 17.05
N GLU A 460 6.21 -28.44 17.44
CA GLU A 460 7.23 -27.42 17.70
C GLU A 460 7.66 -27.38 19.17
N GLU A 461 6.91 -28.01 20.08
CA GLU A 461 7.10 -27.95 21.55
C GLU A 461 8.16 -28.94 22.08
N GLY A 462 8.79 -29.72 21.20
CA GLY A 462 9.82 -30.70 21.59
C GLY A 462 11.07 -30.07 22.19
N ASP A 463 11.74 -30.78 23.10
CA ASP A 463 13.00 -30.31 23.70
C ASP A 463 14.11 -30.24 22.64
N THR A 464 14.64 -29.03 22.44
CA THR A 464 15.71 -28.75 21.48
C THR A 464 17.11 -29.02 22.04
N HIS A 465 17.21 -29.39 23.33
CA HIS A 465 18.46 -29.59 24.05
C HIS A 465 19.37 -28.35 23.98
N GLY A 466 18.73 -27.19 24.13
CA GLY A 466 19.35 -25.87 24.04
C GLY A 466 19.80 -25.50 22.63
N THR A 467 19.45 -26.25 21.58
CA THR A 467 19.78 -25.88 20.19
C THR A 467 18.87 -24.75 19.74
N LEU A 468 19.45 -23.70 19.15
CA LEU A 468 18.69 -22.56 18.67
C LEU A 468 17.98 -22.93 17.35
N ILE A 469 16.65 -22.85 17.34
CA ILE A 469 15.83 -23.23 16.17
C ILE A 469 16.11 -22.38 14.92
N ALA A 470 16.50 -21.11 15.10
CA ALA A 470 16.82 -20.20 13.99
C ALA A 470 18.24 -20.39 13.42
N ASP A 471 19.14 -21.07 14.15
CA ASP A 471 20.50 -21.39 13.71
C ASP A 471 21.02 -22.58 14.50
N VAL A 472 20.92 -23.78 13.91
CA VAL A 472 21.24 -25.05 14.59
C VAL A 472 22.70 -25.18 15.02
N ARG A 473 23.58 -24.30 14.53
CA ARG A 473 24.99 -24.24 14.94
C ARG A 473 25.17 -23.58 16.32
N LYS A 474 24.13 -22.91 16.83
CA LYS A 474 24.17 -22.14 18.07
C LYS A 474 23.38 -22.84 19.17
N LYS A 475 23.77 -22.53 20.42
CA LYS A 475 23.03 -22.90 21.62
C LYS A 475 22.39 -21.67 22.25
N CYS A 476 21.19 -21.85 22.80
CA CYS A 476 20.52 -20.88 23.65
C CYS A 476 19.79 -21.59 24.78
N HIS A 477 19.97 -21.08 26.00
CA HIS A 477 19.32 -21.60 27.20
C HIS A 477 18.30 -20.62 27.81
N SER A 478 18.14 -19.43 27.22
CA SER A 478 17.05 -18.54 27.61
C SER A 478 15.71 -19.08 27.13
N LYS A 479 14.67 -18.81 27.92
CA LYS A 479 13.27 -19.06 27.53
C LYS A 479 12.73 -17.99 26.59
N HIS A 480 13.38 -16.83 26.51
CA HIS A 480 12.97 -15.74 25.63
C HIS A 480 13.83 -15.74 24.37
N PHE A 481 13.19 -15.87 23.21
CA PHE A 481 13.87 -15.95 21.91
C PHE A 481 14.75 -14.72 21.62
N VAL A 482 14.33 -13.54 22.06
CA VAL A 482 15.08 -12.28 21.90
C VAL A 482 16.44 -12.32 22.62
N ASP A 483 16.55 -13.02 23.75
CA ASP A 483 17.82 -13.14 24.48
C ASP A 483 18.83 -14.02 23.71
N CYS A 484 18.34 -14.93 22.87
CA CYS A 484 19.16 -15.79 22.02
C CYS A 484 19.74 -15.05 20.81
N LEU A 485 19.13 -13.93 20.43
CA LEU A 485 19.48 -13.12 19.28
C LEU A 485 19.62 -11.64 19.69
N PRO A 486 20.77 -11.25 20.28
CA PRO A 486 20.97 -9.93 20.88
C PRO A 486 20.62 -8.74 19.97
N VAL A 487 20.76 -8.90 18.65
CA VAL A 487 20.39 -7.89 17.65
C VAL A 487 18.95 -7.40 17.78
N PHE A 488 18.02 -8.26 18.21
CA PHE A 488 16.63 -7.86 18.45
C PHE A 488 16.54 -6.88 19.63
N GLY A 489 17.27 -7.15 20.72
CA GLY A 489 17.40 -6.25 21.85
C GLY A 489 18.07 -4.92 21.47
N TRP A 490 19.12 -4.96 20.66
CA TRP A 490 19.81 -3.76 20.18
C TRP A 490 18.91 -2.87 19.32
N ILE A 491 18.11 -3.46 18.43
CA ILE A 491 17.12 -2.74 17.62
C ILE A 491 16.03 -2.12 18.51
N ASN A 492 15.50 -2.88 19.48
CA ASN A 492 14.54 -2.33 20.45
C ASN A 492 15.12 -1.11 21.18
N ASN A 493 16.35 -1.22 21.69
CA ASN A 493 17.02 -0.13 22.37
C ASN A 493 17.20 1.07 21.44
N PHE A 494 17.66 0.85 20.21
CA PHE A 494 17.84 1.90 19.21
C PHE A 494 16.56 2.70 18.96
N PHE A 495 15.44 2.04 18.67
CA PHE A 495 14.17 2.73 18.38
C PHE A 495 13.48 3.31 19.63
N ARG A 496 13.82 2.84 20.84
CA ARG A 496 13.29 3.37 22.10
C ARG A 496 14.07 4.57 22.64
N GLN A 497 15.28 4.85 22.14
CA GLN A 497 16.03 6.05 22.52
C GLN A 497 15.24 7.33 22.14
N PRO A 498 15.02 8.27 23.07
CA PRO A 498 14.24 9.49 22.80
C PRO A 498 14.73 10.29 21.58
N ASP A 499 16.04 10.49 21.45
CA ASP A 499 16.63 11.24 20.34
C ASP A 499 16.40 10.54 18.99
N ASN A 500 16.46 9.21 18.97
CA ASN A 500 16.16 8.44 17.76
C ASN A 500 14.68 8.51 17.42
N LYS A 501 13.77 8.45 18.40
CA LYS A 501 12.33 8.62 18.17
C LYS A 501 12.03 9.98 17.53
N ILE A 502 12.60 11.06 18.06
CA ILE A 502 12.45 12.42 17.51
C ILE A 502 12.99 12.46 16.07
N THR A 503 14.20 11.93 15.86
CA THR A 503 14.87 11.93 14.54
C THR A 503 14.08 11.14 13.49
N LEU A 504 13.46 10.03 13.89
CA LEU A 504 12.66 9.16 13.03
C LEU A 504 11.19 9.61 12.89
N GLY A 505 10.76 10.62 13.64
CA GLY A 505 9.37 11.09 13.65
C GLY A 505 8.40 10.15 14.38
N ILE A 506 8.91 9.30 15.27
CA ILE A 506 8.13 8.36 16.09
C ILE A 506 7.56 9.10 17.31
N PRO A 507 6.22 9.15 17.49
CA PRO A 507 5.62 9.79 18.66
C PRO A 507 6.07 9.17 19.99
N GLU A 508 6.12 9.99 21.03
CA GLU A 508 6.57 9.55 22.36
C GLU A 508 5.76 8.35 22.90
N HIS A 509 4.44 8.33 22.66
CA HIS A 509 3.53 7.29 23.13
C HIS A 509 3.66 5.94 22.41
N VAL A 510 4.36 5.88 21.25
CA VAL A 510 4.54 4.64 20.50
C VAL A 510 5.69 3.85 21.11
N ASP A 511 5.41 2.70 21.73
CA ASP A 511 6.45 1.78 22.19
C ASP A 511 6.86 0.83 21.07
N PHE A 512 8.06 1.03 20.51
CA PHE A 512 8.59 0.15 19.48
C PHE A 512 8.91 -1.23 20.05
N ARG A 513 8.45 -2.29 19.38
CA ARG A 513 8.78 -3.68 19.68
C ARG A 513 9.18 -4.42 18.41
N THR A 514 10.35 -5.05 18.40
CA THR A 514 10.81 -5.90 17.29
C THR A 514 9.82 -7.04 17.00
N LEU A 515 9.22 -7.59 18.05
CA LEU A 515 8.19 -8.64 17.98
C LEU A 515 6.95 -8.13 18.72
N ALA A 516 5.83 -8.08 18.02
CA ALA A 516 4.53 -7.67 18.56
C ALA A 516 3.65 -8.91 18.76
N ASP A 517 3.82 -9.57 19.91
CA ASP A 517 3.11 -10.82 20.22
C ASP A 517 1.58 -10.69 20.17
N ASP A 518 1.05 -9.52 20.51
CA ASP A 518 -0.37 -9.19 20.44
C ASP A 518 -0.91 -9.15 18.99
N VAL A 519 -0.08 -8.75 18.02
CA VAL A 519 -0.41 -8.90 16.60
C VAL A 519 -0.39 -10.38 16.20
N ALA A 520 0.61 -11.14 16.67
CA ALA A 520 0.70 -12.56 16.40
C ALA A 520 -0.54 -13.31 16.91
N GLU A 521 -0.95 -13.03 18.15
CA GLU A 521 -2.14 -13.62 18.77
C GLU A 521 -3.44 -13.33 18.01
N GLU A 522 -3.58 -12.16 17.37
CA GLU A 522 -4.76 -11.84 16.56
C GLU A 522 -4.83 -12.71 15.30
N PHE A 523 -3.68 -12.97 14.67
CA PHE A 523 -3.57 -13.85 13.50
C PHE A 523 -3.73 -15.32 13.86
N ASP A 524 -3.22 -15.73 15.03
CA ASP A 524 -3.41 -17.08 15.57
C ASP A 524 -4.88 -17.37 15.86
N LYS A 525 -5.61 -16.38 16.39
CA LYS A 525 -7.07 -16.48 16.59
C LYS A 525 -7.85 -16.60 15.27
N TYR A 526 -7.24 -16.24 14.14
CA TYR A 526 -7.81 -16.45 12.81
C TYR A 526 -7.41 -17.79 12.17
N GLY A 527 -6.37 -18.46 12.69
CA GLY A 527 -5.78 -19.67 12.12
C GLY A 527 -4.97 -19.40 10.84
N ASP A 528 -4.46 -18.18 10.69
CA ASP A 528 -3.95 -17.66 9.41
C ASP A 528 -2.71 -18.43 8.90
N ILE A 529 -1.91 -19.06 9.77
CA ILE A 529 -0.73 -19.88 9.36
C ILE A 529 -1.11 -21.13 8.55
N ILE A 530 -2.34 -21.64 8.70
CA ILE A 530 -2.79 -22.90 8.07
C ILE A 530 -3.19 -22.71 6.61
N GLN A 531 -3.20 -21.48 6.10
CA GLN A 531 -3.61 -21.22 4.72
C GLN A 531 -2.59 -21.74 3.68
N PRO A 532 -3.06 -22.14 2.49
CA PRO A 532 -2.19 -22.60 1.40
C PRO A 532 -1.67 -21.41 0.56
N ALA A 533 -0.90 -20.50 1.18
CA ALA A 533 -0.45 -19.26 0.54
C ALA A 533 0.40 -19.50 -0.73
N TYR A 534 1.14 -20.61 -0.78
CA TYR A 534 1.94 -21.00 -1.94
C TYR A 534 1.13 -21.13 -3.25
N LEU A 535 -0.18 -21.40 -3.18
CA LEU A 535 -1.04 -21.51 -4.37
C LEU A 535 -1.19 -20.18 -5.11
N MET A 536 -0.90 -19.06 -4.45
CA MET A 536 -0.89 -17.73 -5.09
C MET A 536 0.28 -17.54 -6.05
N TYR A 537 1.36 -18.32 -5.91
CA TYR A 537 2.50 -18.23 -6.81
C TYR A 537 2.14 -18.61 -8.25
N GLY A 538 1.25 -19.59 -8.46
CA GLY A 538 0.90 -20.06 -9.81
C GLY A 538 0.38 -18.95 -10.74
N PRO A 539 -0.69 -18.23 -10.36
CA PRO A 539 -1.17 -17.07 -11.11
C PRO A 539 -0.14 -15.95 -11.29
N LEU A 540 0.65 -15.66 -10.25
CA LEU A 540 1.67 -14.59 -10.28
C LEU A 540 2.82 -14.93 -11.26
N LEU A 541 3.33 -16.17 -11.22
CA LEU A 541 4.34 -16.66 -12.17
C LEU A 541 3.80 -16.63 -13.60
N LYS A 542 2.54 -17.05 -13.82
CA LYS A 542 1.89 -16.97 -15.14
C LYS A 542 1.79 -15.53 -15.65
N ALA A 543 1.68 -14.55 -14.75
CA ALA A 543 1.67 -13.13 -15.08
C ALA A 543 3.08 -12.54 -15.34
N GLY A 544 4.14 -13.35 -15.21
CA GLY A 544 5.53 -12.92 -15.43
C GLY A 544 6.24 -12.37 -14.19
N ILE A 545 5.62 -12.44 -13.01
CA ILE A 545 6.24 -11.99 -11.76
C ILE A 545 7.20 -13.09 -11.29
N ARG A 546 8.49 -12.75 -11.14
CA ARG A 546 9.52 -13.74 -10.77
C ARG A 546 9.49 -14.05 -9.28
N LEU A 547 9.92 -15.26 -8.91
CA LEU A 547 10.03 -15.71 -7.51
C LEU A 547 11.44 -16.20 -7.22
N LEU A 548 12.02 -15.71 -6.12
CA LEU A 548 13.25 -16.24 -5.55
C LEU A 548 13.01 -16.63 -4.09
N HIS A 549 13.23 -17.90 -3.79
CA HIS A 549 13.42 -18.36 -2.42
C HIS A 549 14.91 -18.56 -2.13
N TYR A 550 15.38 -17.96 -1.03
CA TYR A 550 16.73 -18.17 -0.52
C TYR A 550 16.63 -18.62 0.93
N VAL A 551 17.10 -19.83 1.21
CA VAL A 551 16.85 -20.51 2.49
C VAL A 551 18.17 -20.84 3.15
N GLY A 552 18.37 -20.32 4.37
CA GLY A 552 19.53 -20.68 5.17
C GLY A 552 19.53 -22.17 5.53
N ALA A 553 20.59 -22.90 5.16
CA ALA A 553 20.70 -24.35 5.39
C ALA A 553 20.71 -24.76 6.88
N ASN A 554 20.97 -23.81 7.78
CA ASN A 554 21.03 -24.04 9.23
C ASN A 554 19.76 -23.59 9.97
N ASP A 555 18.70 -23.23 9.25
CA ASP A 555 17.41 -22.90 9.85
C ASP A 555 16.59 -24.18 10.09
N ALA A 556 16.08 -24.34 11.30
CA ALA A 556 15.19 -25.42 11.70
C ALA A 556 13.76 -24.95 12.04
N ILE A 557 13.45 -23.66 11.78
CA ILE A 557 12.09 -23.14 11.77
C ILE A 557 11.48 -23.39 10.39
N CYS A 558 12.00 -22.77 9.33
CA CYS A 558 11.51 -22.91 7.95
C CYS A 558 12.58 -23.58 7.06
N ALA A 559 12.86 -24.84 7.38
CA ALA A 559 13.94 -25.61 6.77
C ALA A 559 13.75 -25.80 5.25
N SER A 560 14.88 -25.84 4.52
CA SER A 560 14.89 -25.94 3.05
C SER A 560 14.12 -27.12 2.45
N PRO A 561 14.06 -28.33 3.06
CA PRO A 561 13.31 -29.42 2.45
C PRO A 561 11.80 -29.13 2.34
N GLY A 562 11.22 -28.43 3.32
CA GLY A 562 9.82 -28.01 3.28
C GLY A 562 9.54 -27.02 2.16
N VAL A 563 10.48 -26.11 1.91
CA VAL A 563 10.39 -25.12 0.85
C VAL A 563 10.47 -25.76 -0.53
N ILE A 564 11.45 -26.64 -0.74
CA ILE A 564 11.60 -27.39 -2.00
C ILE A 564 10.37 -28.27 -2.25
N SER A 565 9.81 -28.88 -1.20
CA SER A 565 8.63 -29.74 -1.30
C SER A 565 7.44 -29.02 -1.92
N PHE A 566 7.01 -27.88 -1.38
CA PHE A 566 5.85 -27.19 -1.94
C PHE A 566 6.13 -26.61 -3.32
N LEU A 567 7.37 -26.20 -3.63
CA LEU A 567 7.74 -25.73 -4.97
C LEU A 567 7.63 -26.84 -6.03
N ARG A 568 8.01 -28.07 -5.68
CA ARG A 568 7.82 -29.24 -6.56
C ARG A 568 6.34 -29.56 -6.79
N LEU A 569 5.49 -29.27 -5.81
CA LEU A 569 4.04 -29.49 -5.86
C LEU A 569 3.26 -28.31 -6.47
N LEU A 570 3.91 -27.16 -6.67
CA LEU A 570 3.27 -25.96 -7.20
C LEU A 570 2.80 -26.19 -8.64
N GLN A 571 1.49 -26.17 -8.84
CA GLN A 571 0.89 -26.21 -10.17
C GLN A 571 1.13 -24.86 -10.87
N SER A 572 2.11 -24.83 -11.76
CA SER A 572 2.43 -23.67 -12.59
C SER A 572 2.76 -24.09 -14.02
N PRO A 573 2.69 -23.16 -15.00
CA PRO A 573 3.15 -23.44 -16.36
C PRO A 573 4.62 -23.86 -16.47
N PHE A 574 5.42 -23.62 -15.42
CA PHE A 574 6.86 -23.87 -15.37
C PHE A 574 7.21 -25.11 -14.54
N GLN A 575 6.23 -25.85 -13.99
CA GLN A 575 6.48 -26.96 -13.08
C GLN A 575 7.35 -28.06 -13.72
N ASP A 576 7.04 -28.46 -14.95
CA ASP A 576 7.81 -29.50 -15.66
C ASP A 576 9.25 -29.07 -15.97
N GLU A 577 9.48 -27.77 -16.14
CA GLU A 577 10.83 -27.21 -16.32
C GLU A 577 11.58 -27.25 -14.98
N PHE A 578 10.97 -26.72 -13.91
CA PHE A 578 11.53 -26.72 -12.57
C PHE A 578 11.88 -28.13 -12.07
N LEU A 579 11.02 -29.12 -12.30
CA LEU A 579 11.26 -30.52 -11.89
C LEU A 579 12.40 -31.19 -12.66
N ARG A 580 12.70 -30.73 -13.89
CA ARG A 580 13.79 -31.25 -14.73
C ARG A 580 15.07 -30.46 -14.59
N ALA A 581 15.01 -29.25 -14.03
CA ALA A 581 16.16 -28.39 -13.84
C ALA A 581 17.17 -29.05 -12.88
N PRO A 582 18.46 -29.13 -13.25
CA PRO A 582 19.48 -29.66 -12.36
C PRO A 582 19.74 -28.69 -11.20
N ASP A 583 20.07 -29.24 -10.04
CA ASP A 583 20.73 -28.48 -8.98
C ASP A 583 22.10 -27.97 -9.48
N ILE A 584 22.29 -26.65 -9.55
CA ILE A 584 23.58 -26.07 -9.92
C ILE A 584 24.20 -25.28 -8.76
N PRO A 585 25.51 -25.40 -8.49
CA PRO A 585 26.18 -24.54 -7.52
C PRO A 585 26.03 -23.06 -7.87
N TRP A 586 25.52 -22.24 -6.95
CA TRP A 586 25.47 -20.78 -7.13
C TRP A 586 26.88 -20.20 -7.09
N PRO A 587 27.32 -19.43 -8.10
CA PRO A 587 28.67 -18.88 -8.12
C PRO A 587 28.83 -17.83 -7.01
N THR A 588 29.71 -18.12 -6.05
CA THR A 588 30.24 -17.10 -5.14
C THR A 588 31.43 -16.42 -5.80
N THR A 589 31.55 -15.10 -5.67
CA THR A 589 32.60 -14.27 -6.29
C THR A 589 34.04 -14.63 -5.87
N THR A 590 34.22 -15.63 -5.00
CA THR A 590 35.51 -16.14 -4.54
C THR A 590 35.99 -17.35 -5.36
N GLN A 591 36.35 -17.15 -6.64
CA GLN A 591 37.20 -18.10 -7.37
C GLN A 591 38.72 -17.82 -7.22
N ASN A 592 39.13 -16.84 -6.41
CA ASN A 592 40.54 -16.46 -6.24
C ASN A 592 41.10 -16.53 -4.79
N ALA A 593 40.45 -17.24 -3.86
CA ALA A 593 41.02 -17.48 -2.53
C ALA A 593 41.53 -18.93 -2.40
N THR A 594 42.85 -19.11 -2.48
CA THR A 594 43.58 -20.36 -2.28
C THR A 594 43.49 -20.90 -0.85
N LYS A 595 42.31 -21.37 -0.43
CA LYS A 595 42.16 -22.33 0.68
C LYS A 595 41.06 -23.33 0.34
N PRO A 596 41.31 -24.65 0.46
CA PRO A 596 40.27 -25.64 0.24
C PRO A 596 39.21 -25.50 1.34
N ALA A 597 37.97 -25.21 0.94
CA ALA A 597 36.81 -25.27 1.81
C ALA A 597 36.56 -26.73 2.20
N THR A 598 36.97 -27.12 3.40
CA THR A 598 36.57 -28.38 4.01
C THR A 598 35.10 -28.29 4.45
N SER A 599 34.32 -29.22 3.91
CA SER A 599 32.96 -29.66 4.25
C SER A 599 31.76 -28.70 4.05
N LEU A 600 31.03 -28.99 2.96
CA LEU A 600 29.56 -28.94 2.79
C LEU A 600 28.85 -27.61 3.09
N THR A 601 28.79 -26.75 2.07
CA THR A 601 27.61 -25.93 1.79
C THR A 601 27.36 -25.96 0.28
N THR A 602 26.49 -26.85 -0.17
CA THR A 602 25.94 -26.78 -1.53
C THR A 602 24.91 -25.65 -1.54
N THR A 603 25.31 -24.47 -2.01
CA THR A 603 24.35 -23.47 -2.48
C THR A 603 23.87 -23.98 -3.83
N SER A 604 22.76 -24.71 -3.91
CA SER A 604 22.18 -25.05 -5.20
C SER A 604 21.12 -24.01 -5.60
N LEU A 605 21.18 -23.60 -6.86
CA LEU A 605 20.12 -22.87 -7.54
C LEU A 605 19.32 -23.89 -8.35
N HIS A 606 18.00 -23.88 -8.18
CA HIS A 606 17.08 -24.49 -9.13
C HIS A 606 16.60 -23.35 -10.05
N LEU A 607 16.99 -23.41 -11.33
CA LEU A 607 16.54 -22.45 -12.36
C LEU A 607 15.19 -22.85 -12.93
#